data_AF-A0A845S8P4-F1
#
_entry.id   AF-A0A845S8P4-F1
#
_cell.length_a   1.000
_cell.length_b   1.000
_cell.length_c   1.000
_cell.angle_alpha   90.00
_cell.angle_beta   90.00
_cell.angle_gamma   90.00
#
_symmetry.space_group_name_H-M   'P 1'
#
loop_
_entity.id
_entity.type
_entity.pdbx_description
1 polymer ?
#
loop_
_entity_poly.entity_id
_entity_poly.type
_entity_poly.pdbx_seq_one_letter_code
_entity_poly.pdbx_strand_id
1 'polypeptide(L)' 'MAKQCDITGKKTQIGGRYSNRTRATQFNPGGKTTRQPNLQKKRIFVPELGKTIIVKVSTAALRTIAKNGAYATLKKAKLI' A
#
# COMPACT_ATOMS: atom_id res chain seq x y z
N MET A 1 1.94 -14.55 3.54
CA MET A 1 2.23 -13.50 2.53
C MET A 1 2.47 -12.17 3.23
N ALA A 2 3.55 -11.45 2.87
CA ALA A 2 3.79 -10.10 3.37
C ALA A 2 2.70 -9.14 2.86
N LYS A 3 2.22 -8.24 3.72
CA LYS A 3 1.31 -7.13 3.33
C LYS A 3 2.12 -6.08 2.57
N GLN A 4 2.30 -6.32 1.28
CA GLN A 4 3.02 -5.43 0.36
C GLN A 4 2.13 -5.07 -0.83
N CYS A 5 2.27 -3.84 -1.33
CA CYS A 5 1.65 -3.43 -2.59
C CYS A 5 2.52 -3.86 -3.78
N ASP A 6 1.91 -4.50 -4.77
CA ASP A 6 2.62 -5.04 -5.94
C ASP A 6 3.23 -3.93 -6.82
N ILE A 7 2.57 -2.77 -6.91
CA ILE A 7 2.99 -1.65 -7.79
C ILE A 7 3.98 -0.70 -7.08
N THR A 8 3.65 -0.28 -5.86
CA THR A 8 4.42 0.75 -5.13
C THR A 8 5.42 0.17 -4.14
N GLY A 9 5.37 -1.13 -3.89
CA GLY A 9 6.22 -1.79 -2.90
C GLY A 9 5.93 -1.39 -1.45
N LYS A 10 4.88 -0.61 -1.17
CA LYS A 10 4.56 -0.15 0.20
C LYS A 10 4.36 -1.34 1.14
N LYS A 11 5.13 -1.39 2.22
CA LYS A 11 5.13 -2.46 3.23
C LYS A 11 4.54 -1.97 4.56
N THR A 12 4.23 -2.91 5.44
CA THR A 12 3.92 -2.63 6.86
C THR A 12 5.09 -1.92 7.53
N GLN A 13 4.81 -0.86 8.29
CA GLN A 13 5.78 -0.19 9.13
C GLN A 13 5.54 -0.56 10.60
N ILE A 14 6.63 -0.73 11.36
CA ILE A 14 6.58 -0.98 12.80
C ILE A 14 7.04 0.30 13.49
N GLY A 15 6.26 0.79 14.46
CA GLY A 15 6.59 2.00 15.21
C GLY A 15 6.08 1.94 16.64
N GLY A 16 6.65 2.76 17.52
CA GLY A 16 6.15 2.90 18.89
C GLY A 16 4.77 3.55 18.93
N ARG A 17 3.96 3.18 19.93
CA ARG A 17 2.75 3.93 20.31
C ARG A 17 2.95 4.60 21.66
N TYR A 18 2.35 5.78 21.81
CA TYR A 18 2.28 6.49 23.08
C TYR A 18 0.84 6.42 23.62
N SER A 19 0.68 6.43 24.93
CA SER A 19 -0.64 6.45 25.57
C SER A 19 -1.18 7.88 25.63
N ASN A 20 -2.36 8.12 25.07
CA ASN A 20 -3.02 9.44 25.16
C ASN A 20 -3.60 9.76 26.56
N ARG A 21 -3.42 8.88 27.57
CA ARG A 21 -4.05 9.00 28.89
C ARG A 21 -3.17 9.67 29.95
N THR A 22 -1.88 9.79 29.72
CA THR A 22 -0.91 10.34 30.69
C THR A 22 -0.64 11.83 30.43
N ARG A 23 -0.46 12.62 31.50
CA ARG A 23 0.05 14.01 31.40
C ARG A 23 1.33 14.00 30.57
N ALA A 24 1.50 15.02 29.70
CA ALA A 24 2.62 15.15 28.77
C ALA A 24 4.02 15.11 29.44
N THR A 25 4.10 15.21 30.76
CA THR A 25 5.32 15.15 31.57
C THR A 25 5.82 13.73 31.86
N GLN A 26 5.04 12.67 31.62
CA GLN A 26 5.48 11.28 31.79
C GLN A 26 5.52 10.53 30.45
N PHE A 27 6.70 10.07 30.04
CA PHE A 27 6.84 9.20 28.88
C PHE A 27 6.41 7.77 29.23
N ASN A 28 5.25 7.33 28.74
CA ASN A 28 4.75 5.97 28.93
C ASN A 28 4.63 5.22 27.58
N PRO A 29 5.65 4.43 27.19
CA PRO A 29 5.67 3.74 25.90
C PRO A 29 4.68 2.56 25.91
N GLY A 30 3.67 2.61 25.04
CA GLY A 30 2.65 1.54 24.94
C GLY A 30 3.11 0.30 24.15
N GLY A 31 4.39 0.19 23.81
CA GLY A 31 4.96 -0.87 22.98
C GLY A 31 4.97 -0.57 21.48
N LYS A 32 5.49 -1.52 20.69
CA LYS A 32 5.54 -1.43 19.22
C LYS A 32 4.19 -1.85 18.64
N THR A 33 3.68 -1.08 17.69
CA THR A 33 2.47 -1.40 16.93
C THR A 33 2.77 -1.46 15.43
N THR A 34 1.93 -2.19 14.71
CA THR A 34 2.08 -2.35 13.25
C THR A 34 1.13 -1.42 12.52
N ARG A 35 1.66 -0.67 11.55
CA ARG A 35 0.91 0.22 10.66
C ARG A 35 0.86 -0.42 9.28
N GLN A 36 -0.28 -0.99 8.94
CA GLN A 36 -0.45 -1.76 7.72
C GLN A 36 -0.83 -0.86 6.53
N PRO A 37 -0.33 -1.14 5.32
CA PRO A 37 -0.80 -0.47 4.12
C PRO A 37 -2.25 -0.84 3.82
N ASN A 38 -3.05 0.13 3.37
CA ASN A 38 -4.42 -0.10 2.88
C ASN A 38 -4.37 -0.81 1.51
N LEU A 39 -4.36 -2.14 1.54
CA LEU A 39 -4.29 -3.01 0.38
C LEU A 39 -5.68 -3.50 -0.02
N GLN A 40 -5.99 -3.38 -1.31
CA GLN A 40 -7.25 -3.76 -1.90
C GLN A 40 -7.00 -4.73 -3.06
N LYS A 41 -7.81 -5.79 -3.16
CA LYS A 41 -7.79 -6.65 -4.35
C LYS A 41 -8.61 -5.97 -5.44
N LYS A 42 -8.00 -5.65 -6.57
CA LYS A 42 -8.68 -4.98 -7.69
C LYS A 42 -8.35 -5.67 -9.01
N ARG A 43 -9.36 -5.69 -9.89
CA ARG A 43 -9.25 -6.08 -11.29
C ARG A 43 -8.95 -4.83 -12.10
N ILE A 44 -7.86 -4.85 -12.85
CA ILE A 44 -7.46 -3.75 -13.73
C ILE A 44 -7.45 -4.29 -15.16
N PHE A 45 -8.21 -3.65 -16.04
CA PHE A 45 -8.20 -3.95 -17.47
C PHE A 45 -7.09 -3.15 -18.15
N VAL A 46 -6.27 -3.84 -18.94
CA VAL A 46 -5.19 -3.23 -19.73
C VAL A 46 -5.59 -3.28 -21.20
N PRO A 47 -6.02 -2.16 -21.79
CA PRO A 47 -6.57 -2.15 -23.14
C PRO A 47 -5.54 -2.58 -24.20
N GLU A 48 -4.27 -2.25 -24.01
CA GLU A 48 -3.19 -2.55 -24.96
C GLU A 48 -2.91 -4.06 -25.10
N LEU A 49 -3.28 -4.85 -24.09
CA LEU A 49 -3.09 -6.30 -24.09
C LEU A 49 -4.40 -7.07 -24.18
N GLY A 50 -5.55 -6.38 -24.13
CA GLY A 50 -6.87 -7.01 -24.01
C GLY A 50 -7.04 -7.90 -22.77
N LYS A 51 -6.19 -7.76 -21.76
CA LYS A 51 -6.14 -8.66 -20.59
C LYS A 51 -6.61 -7.93 -19.33
N THR A 52 -7.28 -8.66 -18.46
CA THR A 52 -7.60 -8.21 -17.10
C THR A 52 -6.64 -8.84 -16.11
N ILE A 53 -5.96 -8.03 -15.30
CA ILE A 53 -5.01 -8.48 -14.29
C ILE A 53 -5.61 -8.24 -12.90
N ILE A 54 -5.51 -9.24 -12.03
CA ILE A 54 -5.93 -9.15 -10.62
C ILE A 54 -4.68 -8.87 -9.78
N VAL A 55 -4.64 -7.71 -9.11
CA VAL A 55 -3.49 -7.28 -8.31
C VAL A 55 -3.92 -6.80 -6.93
N LYS A 56 -3.04 -6.96 -5.94
CA LYS A 56 -3.23 -6.42 -4.60
C LYS A 56 -2.52 -5.06 -4.52
N VAL A 57 -3.33 -4.02 -4.67
CA VAL A 57 -2.86 -2.64 -4.84
C VAL A 57 -3.19 -1.77 -3.64
N SER A 58 -2.32 -0.81 -3.34
CA SER A 58 -2.63 0.22 -2.37
C SER A 58 -3.50 1.31 -3.00
N THR A 59 -4.22 2.08 -2.18
CA THR A 59 -4.98 3.24 -2.68
C THR A 59 -4.09 4.28 -3.36
N ALA A 60 -2.86 4.45 -2.89
CA ALA A 60 -1.86 5.31 -3.54
C ALA A 60 -1.50 4.80 -4.94
N ALA A 61 -1.37 3.48 -5.12
CA ALA A 61 -1.10 2.88 -6.42
C ALA A 61 -2.26 3.07 -7.40
N LEU A 62 -3.52 2.98 -6.93
CA LEU A 62 -4.70 3.28 -7.75
C LEU A 62 -4.67 4.71 -8.27
N ARG A 63 -4.27 5.68 -7.45
CA ARG A 63 -4.09 7.07 -7.89
C ARG A 63 -2.99 7.19 -8.95
N THR A 64 -1.89 6.46 -8.83
CA THR A 64 -0.81 6.44 -9.83
C THR A 64 -1.28 5.84 -11.16
N ILE A 65 -2.06 4.76 -11.12
CA ILE A 65 -2.68 4.15 -12.31
C ILE A 65 -3.59 5.16 -13.01
N ALA A 66 -4.43 5.88 -12.26
CA ALA A 66 -5.31 6.90 -12.83
C ALA A 66 -4.53 8.07 -13.46
N LYS A 67 -3.38 8.46 -12.88
CA LYS A 67 -2.58 9.57 -13.40
C LYS A 67 -1.74 9.20 -14.63
N ASN A 68 -1.08 8.05 -14.61
CA ASN A 68 -0.06 7.69 -15.59
C ASN A 68 -0.54 6.62 -16.60
N GLY A 69 -1.74 6.08 -16.43
CA GLY A 69 -2.27 4.97 -17.21
C GLY A 69 -1.89 3.58 -16.67
N ALA A 70 -2.71 2.58 -16.97
CA ALA A 70 -2.54 1.21 -16.48
C ALA A 70 -1.31 0.52 -17.07
N TYR A 71 -1.07 0.65 -18.37
CA TYR A 71 0.04 -0.03 -19.05
C TYR A 71 1.41 0.44 -18.55
N ALA A 72 1.64 1.76 -18.55
CA ALA A 72 2.92 2.33 -18.11
C ALA A 72 3.24 2.00 -16.64
N THR A 73 2.23 2.01 -15.77
CA THR A 73 2.42 1.69 -14.34
C THR A 73 2.69 0.21 -14.09
N LEU A 74 1.98 -0.68 -14.79
CA LEU A 74 2.17 -2.13 -14.63
C LEU A 74 3.46 -2.63 -15.26
N LYS A 75 3.86 -2.07 -16.41
CA LYS A 75 5.16 -2.33 -17.04
C LYS A 75 6.32 -1.90 -16.14
N LYS A 76 6.22 -0.72 -15.51
CA LYS A 76 7.22 -0.24 -14.54
C LYS A 76 7.32 -1.15 -13.32
N ALA A 77 6.21 -1.73 -12.89
CA ALA A 77 6.14 -2.67 -11.78
C ALA A 77 6.56 -4.11 -12.16
N LYS A 78 6.91 -4.38 -13.43
CA LYS A 78 7.24 -5.72 -13.95
C LYS A 78 6.13 -6.75 -13.73
N LEU A 79 4.88 -6.29 -13.71
CA LEU A 79 3.68 -7.15 -13.62
C LEU A 79 3.17 -7.55 -15.02
N ILE A 80 3.77 -6.95 -16.04
CA ILE A 80 3.63 -7.13 -17.49
C ILE A 80 5.04 -6.91 -18.05
#